data_AF-A0AAU0KK29-F1
#
_entry.id   AF-A0AAU0KK29-F1
#
_cell.length_a   1.000
_cell.length_b   1.000
_cell.length_c   1.000
_cell.angle_alpha   90.00
_cell.angle_beta   90.00
_cell.angle_gamma   90.00
#
_symmetry.space_group_name_H-M   'P 1'
#
loop_
_entity.id
_entity.type
_entity.pdbx_description
1 polymer ?
#
loop_
_entity_poly.entity_id
_entity_poly.type
_entity_poly.pdbx_seq_one_letter_code
_entity_poly.pdbx_strand_id
1 'polypeptide(L)'
;MSAPLLMVASTMLFATMGMCVKFAAAEYSTGEIVFYRGMVGAAMMIMLTRARGGSFRTSMPAMHFWRSLAGVSALGLWFYAIGELPLSTAFTLNYMAPIWMVVLLIGGSALRRGVTVSTRLIWTALVGFVGVMCILQPTLQSDQLWGALAGLLSGLLTALAYMQVAALGRAGEPEERVVFYFSVGGIAGGAVGASLFSGWHSHTVSGLGLLLAVGLLATLAQLLMTRAYATGRMLVNGSLQYLGIAWSYLYGVLLFDDPVTVVALLGMGLIAVAGIAAVRLRPTVLAASRISTTP
;
A
#
# COMPACT_ATOMS: atom_id res chain seq x y z
N MET A 1 -0.34 -0.55 20.44
CA MET A 1 0.03 -1.68 19.54
C MET A 1 1.38 -1.39 18.92
N SER A 2 2.27 -2.36 18.78
CA SER A 2 3.57 -2.15 18.11
C SER A 2 3.38 -1.98 16.60
N ALA A 3 4.20 -1.15 15.95
CA ALA A 3 4.13 -0.89 14.50
C ALA A 3 4.08 -2.16 13.61
N PRO A 4 4.83 -3.25 13.92
CA PRO A 4 4.72 -4.49 13.16
C PRO A 4 3.32 -5.12 13.17
N LEU A 5 2.67 -5.19 14.33
CA LEU A 5 1.32 -5.75 14.47
C LEU A 5 0.28 -4.92 13.71
N LEU A 6 0.42 -3.59 13.75
CA LEU A 6 -0.42 -2.68 12.95
C LEU A 6 -0.26 -2.97 11.45
N MET A 7 0.97 -3.24 11.00
CA MET A 7 1.23 -3.57 9.60
C MET A 7 0.65 -4.94 9.21
N VAL A 8 0.82 -5.98 10.03
CA VAL A 8 0.23 -7.30 9.77
C VAL A 8 -1.31 -7.19 9.65
N ALA A 9 -1.96 -6.53 10.61
CA ALA A 9 -3.40 -6.31 10.57
C ALA A 9 -3.81 -5.51 9.32
N SER A 10 -3.05 -4.47 8.97
CA SER A 10 -3.29 -3.67 7.77
C SER A 10 -3.21 -4.50 6.49
N THR A 11 -2.19 -5.37 6.35
CA THR A 11 -2.02 -6.20 5.16
C THR A 11 -3.15 -7.21 4.97
N MET A 12 -3.64 -7.80 6.05
CA MET A 12 -4.80 -8.69 6.00
C MET A 12 -6.05 -7.92 5.53
N LEU A 13 -6.31 -6.75 6.11
CA LEU A 13 -7.45 -5.92 5.71
C LEU A 13 -7.34 -5.42 4.26
N PHE A 14 -6.14 -5.07 3.79
CA PHE A 14 -5.91 -4.72 2.39
C PHE A 14 -6.14 -5.90 1.45
N ALA A 15 -5.73 -7.12 1.83
CA ALA A 15 -5.99 -8.32 1.04
C ALA A 15 -7.48 -8.64 0.96
N THR A 16 -8.20 -8.59 2.09
CA THR A 16 -9.67 -8.77 2.12
C THR A 16 -10.37 -7.70 1.28
N MET A 17 -9.92 -6.45 1.38
CA MET A 17 -10.41 -5.36 0.55
C MET A 17 -10.13 -5.58 -0.94
N GLY A 18 -8.94 -6.07 -1.30
CA GLY A 18 -8.59 -6.41 -2.68
C GLY A 18 -9.51 -7.48 -3.27
N MET A 19 -9.89 -8.48 -2.47
CA MET A 19 -10.91 -9.46 -2.84
C MET A 19 -12.27 -8.77 -3.11
N CYS A 20 -12.72 -7.86 -2.24
CA CYS A 20 -13.96 -7.11 -2.47
C CYS A 20 -13.87 -6.21 -3.72
N VAL A 21 -12.70 -5.62 -4.00
CA VAL A 21 -12.46 -4.84 -5.22
C VAL A 21 -12.56 -5.73 -6.46
N LYS A 22 -12.02 -6.96 -6.42
CA LYS A 22 -12.10 -7.89 -7.56
C LYS A 22 -13.56 -8.23 -7.89
N PHE A 23 -14.40 -8.45 -6.89
CA PHE A 23 -15.84 -8.63 -7.11
C PHE A 23 -16.51 -7.34 -7.59
N ALA A 24 -16.19 -6.19 -6.99
CA ALA A 24 -16.77 -4.91 -7.38
C ALA A 24 -16.38 -4.49 -8.81
N ALA A 25 -15.18 -4.87 -9.28
CA ALA A 25 -14.70 -4.56 -10.62
C ALA A 25 -15.50 -5.25 -11.74
N ALA A 26 -16.31 -6.26 -11.41
CA ALA A 26 -17.24 -6.87 -12.36
C ALA A 26 -18.49 -6.01 -12.61
N GLU A 27 -18.85 -5.12 -11.67
CA GLU A 27 -20.06 -4.29 -11.75
C GLU A 27 -19.75 -2.80 -11.90
N TYR A 28 -18.59 -2.34 -11.45
CA TYR A 28 -18.21 -0.93 -11.38
C TYR A 28 -16.86 -0.67 -12.02
N SER A 29 -16.72 0.52 -12.58
CA SER A 29 -15.44 1.00 -13.07
C SER A 29 -14.45 1.29 -11.94
N THR A 30 -13.16 1.26 -12.27
CA THR A 30 -12.09 1.61 -11.32
C THR A 30 -12.29 3.01 -10.71
N GLY A 31 -12.73 3.99 -11.50
CA GLY A 31 -12.98 5.36 -11.03
C GLY A 31 -14.05 5.42 -9.95
N GLU A 32 -15.15 4.67 -10.13
CA GLU A 32 -16.25 4.58 -9.16
C GLU A 32 -15.79 3.93 -7.85
N ILE A 33 -15.07 2.81 -7.93
CA ILE A 33 -14.57 2.12 -6.73
C ILE A 33 -13.65 3.05 -5.93
N VAL A 34 -12.77 3.82 -6.60
CA VAL A 34 -11.90 4.82 -5.95
C VAL A 34 -12.71 5.95 -5.33
N PHE A 35 -13.75 6.43 -6.01
CA PHE A 35 -14.64 7.47 -5.53
C PHE A 35 -15.40 7.07 -4.27
N TYR A 36 -16.11 5.93 -4.31
CA TYR A 36 -16.90 5.44 -3.18
C TYR A 36 -16.02 5.07 -1.99
N ARG A 37 -14.87 4.45 -2.24
CA ARG A 37 -13.85 4.25 -1.20
C ARG A 37 -13.43 5.56 -0.54
N GLY A 38 -13.20 6.60 -1.34
CA GLY A 38 -12.87 7.95 -0.86
C GLY A 38 -14.00 8.55 -0.02
N MET A 39 -15.27 8.40 -0.44
CA MET A 39 -16.43 8.90 0.30
C MET A 39 -16.57 8.24 1.66
N VAL A 40 -16.54 6.90 1.71
CA VAL A 40 -16.62 6.14 2.97
C VAL A 40 -15.45 6.50 3.87
N GLY A 41 -14.23 6.59 3.32
CA GLY A 41 -13.06 6.96 4.10
C GLY A 41 -13.10 8.38 4.65
N ALA A 42 -13.60 9.34 3.88
CA ALA A 42 -13.80 10.71 4.35
C ALA A 42 -14.85 10.75 5.47
N ALA A 43 -15.99 10.07 5.31
CA ALA A 43 -17.03 9.99 6.34
C ALA A 43 -16.50 9.37 7.65
N MET A 44 -15.78 8.25 7.56
CA MET A 44 -15.16 7.61 8.73
C MET A 44 -14.16 8.53 9.44
N MET A 45 -13.29 9.21 8.69
CA MET A 45 -12.32 10.14 9.28
C MET A 45 -12.99 11.39 9.87
N ILE A 46 -14.10 11.85 9.29
CA ILE A 46 -14.93 12.90 9.87
C ILE A 46 -15.49 12.47 11.22
N MET A 47 -16.10 11.29 11.29
CA MET A 47 -16.66 10.75 12.53
C MET A 47 -15.58 10.54 13.59
N LEU A 48 -14.45 9.93 13.22
CA LEU A 48 -13.35 9.64 14.14
C LEU A 48 -12.68 10.92 14.68
N THR A 49 -12.44 11.90 13.81
CA THR A 49 -11.81 13.17 14.21
C THR A 49 -12.74 13.96 15.13
N ARG A 50 -14.04 13.99 14.83
CA ARG A 50 -15.04 14.64 15.70
C ARG A 50 -15.17 13.95 17.06
N ALA A 51 -15.20 12.62 17.09
CA ALA A 51 -15.25 11.85 18.33
C ALA A 51 -14.03 12.09 19.23
N ARG A 52 -12.88 12.43 18.64
CA ARG A 52 -11.63 12.73 19.36
C ARG A 52 -11.40 14.22 19.64
N GLY A 53 -12.32 15.11 19.24
CA GLY A 53 -12.14 16.56 19.37
C GLY A 53 -11.00 17.13 18.52
N GLY A 54 -10.59 16.44 17.46
CA GLY A 54 -9.50 16.86 16.59
C GLY A 54 -9.88 17.94 15.57
N SER A 55 -8.88 18.51 14.90
CA SER A 55 -9.06 19.52 13.86
C SER A 55 -8.47 19.08 12.53
N PHE A 56 -9.11 19.46 11.43
CA PHE A 56 -8.64 19.22 10.06
C PHE A 56 -7.63 20.26 9.55
N ARG A 57 -7.32 21.31 10.33
CA ARG A 57 -6.38 22.36 9.90
C ARG A 57 -4.95 21.82 9.88
N THR A 58 -4.37 21.66 8.69
CA THR A 58 -2.97 21.30 8.48
C THR A 58 -2.09 22.53 8.23
N SER A 59 -0.85 22.47 8.70
CA SER A 59 0.22 23.42 8.33
C SER A 59 1.00 22.96 7.09
N MET A 60 0.71 21.77 6.55
CA MET A 60 1.47 21.10 5.49
C MET A 60 0.60 20.74 4.26
N PRO A 61 -0.20 21.67 3.70
CA PRO A 61 -1.15 21.37 2.61
C PRO A 61 -0.45 20.82 1.36
N ALA A 62 0.74 21.33 1.02
CA ALA A 62 1.51 20.86 -0.12
C ALA A 62 1.94 19.39 0.02
N MET A 63 2.32 18.96 1.22
CA MET A 63 2.70 17.56 1.47
C MET A 63 1.49 16.63 1.33
N HIS A 64 0.32 17.05 1.81
CA HIS A 64 -0.93 16.31 1.61
C HIS A 64 -1.31 16.24 0.13
N PHE A 65 -1.16 17.33 -0.63
CA PHE A 65 -1.48 17.34 -2.07
C PHE A 65 -0.62 16.34 -2.85
N TRP A 66 0.71 16.41 -2.74
CA TRP A 66 1.61 15.49 -3.46
C TRP A 66 1.42 14.04 -3.02
N ARG A 67 1.11 13.82 -1.73
CA ARG A 67 0.77 12.50 -1.21
C ARG A 67 -0.53 11.95 -1.77
N SER A 68 -1.57 12.77 -1.83
CA SER A 68 -2.85 12.37 -2.37
C SER A 68 -2.73 12.12 -3.87
N LEU A 69 -2.02 12.96 -4.61
CA LEU A 69 -1.81 12.77 -6.05
C LEU A 69 -1.10 11.44 -6.34
N ALA A 70 0.09 11.23 -5.76
CA ALA A 70 0.83 9.99 -5.98
C ALA A 70 0.04 8.76 -5.51
N GLY A 71 -0.60 8.84 -4.34
CA GLY A 71 -1.34 7.72 -3.79
C GLY A 71 -2.63 7.38 -4.53
N VAL A 72 -3.38 8.37 -5.01
CA VAL A 72 -4.65 8.14 -5.72
C VAL A 72 -4.37 7.62 -7.12
N SER A 73 -3.35 8.17 -7.81
CA SER A 73 -2.88 7.61 -9.08
C SER A 73 -2.38 6.17 -8.92
N ALA A 74 -1.61 5.88 -7.86
CA ALA A 74 -1.20 4.52 -7.55
C ALA A 74 -2.39 3.58 -7.33
N LEU A 75 -3.36 4.04 -6.54
CA LEU A 75 -4.55 3.26 -6.20
C LEU A 75 -5.42 2.97 -7.43
N GLY A 76 -5.65 3.96 -8.29
CA GLY A 76 -6.41 3.77 -9.53
C GLY A 76 -5.74 2.74 -10.44
N LEU A 77 -4.44 2.85 -10.66
CA LEU A 77 -3.68 1.87 -11.43
C LEU A 77 -3.70 0.47 -10.79
N TRP A 78 -3.71 0.40 -9.46
CA TRP A 78 -3.78 -0.89 -8.75
C TRP A 78 -5.13 -1.56 -8.90
N PHE A 79 -6.22 -0.82 -8.75
CA PHE A 79 -7.58 -1.37 -8.91
C PHE A 79 -7.84 -1.80 -10.35
N TYR A 80 -7.33 -1.02 -11.32
CA TYR A 80 -7.33 -1.44 -12.71
C TYR A 80 -6.58 -2.76 -12.91
N ALA A 81 -5.37 -2.88 -12.35
CA ALA A 81 -4.60 -4.13 -12.39
C ALA A 81 -5.31 -5.29 -11.68
N ILE A 82 -6.02 -5.05 -10.57
CA ILE A 82 -6.84 -6.07 -9.89
C ILE A 82 -7.98 -6.52 -10.80
N GLY A 83 -8.62 -5.62 -11.55
CA GLY A 83 -9.66 -5.99 -12.52
C GLY A 83 -9.14 -6.95 -13.59
N GLU A 84 -8.01 -6.61 -14.21
CA GLU A 84 -7.45 -7.32 -15.38
C GLU A 84 -6.62 -8.56 -15.04
N LEU A 85 -5.99 -8.62 -13.87
CA LEU A 85 -5.06 -9.70 -13.49
C LEU A 85 -5.62 -10.62 -12.40
N PRO A 86 -5.06 -11.83 -12.24
CA PRO A 86 -5.24 -12.61 -11.02
C PRO A 86 -4.87 -11.79 -9.78
N LEU A 87 -5.63 -11.96 -8.70
CA LEU A 87 -5.52 -11.14 -7.48
C LEU A 87 -4.11 -11.21 -6.88
N SER A 88 -3.51 -12.39 -6.88
CA SER A 88 -2.14 -12.64 -6.41
C SER A 88 -1.08 -11.88 -7.23
N THR A 89 -1.23 -11.84 -8.56
CA THR A 89 -0.34 -11.12 -9.48
C THR A 89 -0.44 -9.60 -9.28
N ALA A 90 -1.65 -9.06 -9.20
CA ALA A 90 -1.87 -7.63 -8.97
C ALA A 90 -1.28 -7.16 -7.63
N PHE A 91 -1.38 -7.99 -6.58
CA PHE A 91 -0.71 -7.75 -5.31
C PHE A 91 0.82 -7.81 -5.48
N THR A 92 1.36 -8.87 -6.08
CA THR A 92 2.81 -9.03 -6.28
C THR A 92 3.45 -7.80 -6.94
N LEU A 93 2.81 -7.26 -7.98
CA LEU A 93 3.29 -6.06 -8.69
C LEU A 93 3.24 -4.80 -7.82
N ASN A 94 2.15 -4.56 -7.09
CA ASN A 94 2.04 -3.39 -6.22
C ASN A 94 2.98 -3.47 -5.02
N TYR A 95 3.14 -4.66 -4.44
CA TYR A 95 4.05 -4.95 -3.35
C TYR A 95 5.53 -4.97 -3.77
N MET A 96 5.87 -4.58 -5.00
CA MET A 96 7.20 -4.11 -5.37
C MET A 96 7.54 -2.74 -4.78
N ALA A 97 6.56 -2.01 -4.22
CA ALA A 97 6.75 -0.70 -3.61
C ALA A 97 7.94 -0.63 -2.63
N PRO A 98 8.17 -1.58 -1.70
CA PRO A 98 9.35 -1.55 -0.83
C PRO A 98 10.69 -1.59 -1.58
N ILE A 99 10.76 -2.31 -2.71
CA ILE A 99 11.95 -2.35 -3.57
C ILE A 99 12.14 -1.00 -4.25
N TRP A 100 11.06 -0.44 -4.82
CA TRP A 100 11.08 0.89 -5.40
C TRP A 100 11.48 1.96 -4.37
N MET A 101 11.04 1.85 -3.12
CA MET A 101 11.46 2.75 -2.05
C MET A 101 12.98 2.69 -1.84
N VAL A 102 13.57 1.49 -1.82
CA VAL A 102 15.03 1.34 -1.71
C VAL A 102 15.73 1.97 -2.92
N VAL A 103 15.26 1.69 -4.14
CA VAL A 103 15.81 2.27 -5.38
C VAL A 103 15.73 3.81 -5.35
N LEU A 104 14.58 4.37 -4.99
CA LEU A 104 14.36 5.82 -4.91
C LEU A 104 15.20 6.48 -3.82
N LEU A 105 15.38 5.81 -2.67
CA LEU A 105 16.26 6.29 -1.61
C LEU A 105 17.72 6.33 -2.09
N ILE A 106 18.19 5.28 -2.77
CA ILE A 106 19.54 5.20 -3.34
C ILE A 106 19.73 6.27 -4.43
N GLY A 107 18.80 6.36 -5.38
CA GLY A 107 18.84 7.35 -6.46
C GLY A 107 18.80 8.79 -5.93
N GLY A 108 17.95 9.06 -4.94
CA GLY A 108 17.85 10.36 -4.27
C GLY A 108 19.11 10.73 -3.50
N SER A 109 19.78 9.77 -2.85
CA SER A 109 21.08 9.98 -2.20
C SER A 109 22.25 10.15 -3.18
N ALA A 110 22.21 9.47 -4.33
CA ALA A 110 23.22 9.65 -5.36
C ALA A 110 23.13 11.05 -6.00
N LEU A 111 21.91 11.56 -6.16
CA LEU A 111 21.65 12.91 -6.66
C LEU A 111 22.00 13.99 -5.63
N ARG A 112 21.75 13.72 -4.34
CA ARG A 112 22.17 14.57 -3.22
C ARG A 112 23.55 14.15 -2.72
N ARG A 113 24.60 14.56 -3.46
CA ARG A 113 26.02 14.36 -3.11
C ARG A 113 26.24 14.54 -1.60
N GLY A 114 26.43 13.43 -0.87
CA GLY A 114 26.76 13.46 0.57
C GLY A 114 26.10 12.40 1.46
N VAL A 115 25.12 11.64 0.98
CA VAL A 115 24.53 10.54 1.77
C VAL A 115 25.20 9.22 1.41
N THR A 116 25.98 8.66 2.34
CA THR A 116 26.60 7.34 2.19
C THR A 116 25.52 6.25 2.22
N VAL A 117 25.21 5.70 1.05
CA VAL A 117 24.34 4.53 0.92
C VAL A 117 25.09 3.30 1.41
N SER A 118 24.54 2.59 2.39
CA SER A 118 25.10 1.31 2.82
C SER A 118 25.09 0.31 1.64
N THR A 119 26.23 -0.29 1.33
CA THR A 119 26.34 -1.39 0.35
C THR A 119 25.38 -2.55 0.66
N ARG A 120 25.04 -2.75 1.93
CA ARG A 120 24.02 -3.72 2.37
C ARG A 120 22.62 -3.39 1.86
N LEU A 121 22.26 -2.11 1.71
CA LEU A 121 20.98 -1.66 1.18
C LEU A 121 20.85 -1.92 -0.33
N ILE A 122 21.95 -1.77 -1.07
CA ILE A 122 22.03 -2.08 -2.52
C ILE A 122 21.85 -3.58 -2.75
N TRP A 123 22.56 -4.42 -1.98
CA TRP A 123 22.42 -5.88 -2.06
C TRP A 123 21.00 -6.35 -1.70
N THR A 124 20.38 -5.78 -0.66
CA THR A 124 18.98 -6.11 -0.31
C THR A 124 18.00 -5.68 -1.40
N ALA A 125 18.25 -4.56 -2.09
CA ALA A 125 17.43 -4.11 -3.22
C ALA A 125 17.49 -5.08 -4.40
N LEU A 126 18.71 -5.51 -4.76
CA LEU A 126 18.94 -6.46 -5.85
C LEU A 126 18.34 -7.83 -5.54
N VAL A 127 18.52 -8.33 -4.31
CA VAL A 127 17.91 -9.59 -3.87
C VAL A 127 16.38 -9.49 -3.86
N GLY A 128 15.82 -8.36 -3.43
CA GLY A 128 14.37 -8.11 -3.49
C GLY A 128 13.83 -8.07 -4.93
N PHE A 129 14.55 -7.43 -5.84
CA PHE A 129 14.21 -7.37 -7.27
C PHE A 129 14.25 -8.78 -7.91
N VAL A 130 15.30 -9.56 -7.63
CA VAL A 130 15.40 -10.96 -8.07
C VAL A 130 14.28 -11.81 -7.47
N GLY A 131 13.96 -11.63 -6.18
CA GLY A 131 12.86 -12.33 -5.53
C GLY A 131 11.50 -12.06 -6.17
N VAL A 132 11.23 -10.81 -6.57
CA VAL A 132 10.00 -10.50 -7.32
C VAL A 132 10.04 -11.03 -8.74
N MET A 133 11.16 -10.94 -9.45
CA MET A 133 11.30 -11.55 -10.80
C MET A 133 11.10 -13.07 -10.76
N CYS A 134 11.47 -13.75 -9.66
CA CYS A 134 11.22 -15.18 -9.48
C CYS A 134 9.76 -15.51 -9.15
N ILE A 135 9.05 -14.64 -8.39
CA ILE A 135 7.63 -14.82 -8.06
C ILE A 135 6.74 -14.43 -9.25
N LEU A 136 7.17 -13.44 -10.04
CA LEU A 136 6.56 -13.05 -11.31
C LEU A 136 6.86 -14.13 -12.35
N GLN A 137 6.35 -15.35 -12.14
CA GLN A 137 6.36 -16.37 -13.18
C GLN A 137 5.57 -15.81 -14.36
N PRO A 138 6.19 -15.70 -15.54
CA PRO A 138 5.57 -15.09 -16.70
C PRO A 138 4.56 -16.09 -17.29
N THR A 139 3.35 -16.08 -16.75
CA THR A 139 2.14 -16.51 -17.46
C THR A 139 1.27 -15.30 -17.77
N LEU A 140 1.90 -14.14 -18.01
CA LEU A 140 1.21 -13.02 -18.63
C LEU A 140 0.92 -13.40 -20.07
N GLN A 141 -0.33 -13.76 -20.33
CA GLN A 141 -0.86 -13.81 -21.68
C GLN A 141 -0.79 -12.39 -22.29
N SER A 142 -0.71 -12.27 -23.62
CA SER A 142 -0.46 -10.99 -24.29
C SER A 142 -1.51 -9.91 -24.00
N ASP A 143 -2.71 -10.31 -23.62
CA ASP A 143 -3.84 -9.48 -23.16
C ASP A 143 -3.62 -8.87 -21.76
N GLN A 144 -2.77 -9.47 -20.93
CA GLN A 144 -2.52 -9.04 -19.54
C GLN A 144 -1.40 -8.01 -19.39
N LEU A 145 -0.71 -7.64 -20.47
CA LEU A 145 0.46 -6.75 -20.43
C LEU A 145 0.12 -5.37 -19.84
N TRP A 146 -1.03 -4.80 -20.22
CA TRP A 146 -1.45 -3.48 -19.75
C TRP A 146 -1.77 -3.48 -18.25
N GLY A 147 -2.46 -4.51 -17.75
CA GLY A 147 -2.68 -4.70 -16.32
C GLY A 147 -1.37 -4.84 -15.55
N ALA A 148 -0.39 -5.56 -16.11
CA ALA A 148 0.92 -5.74 -15.48
C ALA A 148 1.72 -4.43 -15.39
N LEU A 149 1.76 -3.65 -16.48
CA LEU A 149 2.41 -2.33 -16.51
C LEU A 149 1.73 -1.36 -15.54
N ALA A 150 0.41 -1.35 -15.48
CA ALA A 150 -0.36 -0.56 -14.53
C ALA A 150 -0.03 -0.95 -13.08
N GLY A 151 0.03 -2.25 -12.77
CA GLY A 151 0.43 -2.76 -11.46
C GLY A 151 1.85 -2.37 -11.07
N LEU A 152 2.80 -2.43 -12.01
CA LEU A 152 4.19 -2.05 -11.77
C LEU A 152 4.35 -0.55 -11.51
N LEU A 153 3.71 0.29 -12.35
CA LEU A 153 3.69 1.74 -12.17
C LEU A 153 2.98 2.13 -10.86
N SER A 154 1.91 1.42 -10.52
CA SER A 154 1.24 1.54 -9.23
C SER A 154 2.19 1.29 -8.07
N GLY A 155 3.01 0.24 -8.12
CA GLY A 155 4.04 -0.05 -7.11
C GLY A 155 5.05 1.09 -6.95
N LEU A 156 5.49 1.70 -8.05
CA LEU A 156 6.41 2.85 -8.02
C LEU A 156 5.77 4.09 -7.36
N LEU A 157 4.54 4.43 -7.74
CA LEU A 157 3.82 5.57 -7.15
C LEU A 157 3.47 5.31 -5.68
N THR A 158 3.15 4.06 -5.34
CA THR A 158 2.92 3.59 -3.96
C THR A 158 4.18 3.80 -3.11
N ALA A 159 5.37 3.53 -3.65
CA ALA A 159 6.64 3.78 -2.97
C ALA A 159 6.82 5.27 -2.62
N LEU A 160 6.58 6.16 -3.58
CA LEU A 160 6.62 7.61 -3.36
C LEU A 160 5.61 8.04 -2.29
N ALA A 161 4.39 7.51 -2.38
CA ALA A 161 3.32 7.78 -1.42
C ALA A 161 3.71 7.32 0.00
N TYR A 162 4.31 6.15 0.18
CA TYR A 162 4.77 5.67 1.49
C TYR A 162 5.91 6.51 2.06
N MET A 163 6.86 6.93 1.22
CA MET A 163 7.92 7.84 1.66
C MET A 163 7.35 9.17 2.16
N GLN A 164 6.32 9.70 1.48
CA GLN A 164 5.60 10.91 1.88
C GLN A 164 4.76 10.71 3.17
N VAL A 165 4.10 9.54 3.35
CA VAL A 165 3.41 9.21 4.62
C VAL A 165 4.41 9.24 5.77
N ALA A 166 5.56 8.57 5.60
CA ALA A 166 6.58 8.53 6.63
C ALA A 166 7.16 9.93 6.92
N ALA A 167 7.25 10.80 5.92
CA ALA A 167 7.66 12.19 6.10
C ALA A 167 6.63 13.01 6.89
N LEU A 168 5.33 12.89 6.57
CA LEU A 168 4.24 13.51 7.33
C LEU A 168 4.22 13.03 8.78
N GLY A 169 4.36 11.72 9.00
CA GLY A 169 4.43 11.14 10.35
C GLY A 169 5.61 11.67 11.17
N ARG A 170 6.80 11.80 10.56
CA ARG A 170 7.97 12.41 11.23
C ARG A 170 7.79 13.91 11.52
N ALA A 171 6.97 14.59 10.72
CA ALA A 171 6.64 15.99 10.91
C ALA A 171 5.53 16.20 11.97
N GLY A 172 5.00 15.13 12.56
CA GLY A 172 4.00 15.19 13.62
C GLY A 172 2.57 15.41 13.15
N GLU A 173 2.28 15.22 11.85
CA GLU A 173 0.91 15.30 11.33
C GLU A 173 0.07 14.10 11.80
N PRO A 174 -1.13 14.31 12.39
CA PRO A 174 -2.00 13.21 12.84
C PRO A 174 -2.41 12.27 11.70
N GLU A 175 -2.40 10.97 11.98
CA GLU A 175 -2.74 9.95 10.99
C GLU A 175 -4.16 10.11 10.41
N GLU A 176 -5.14 10.53 11.22
CA GLU A 176 -6.52 10.71 10.76
C GLU A 176 -6.60 11.80 9.69
N ARG A 177 -5.76 12.84 9.82
CA ARG A 177 -5.69 13.94 8.86
C ARG A 177 -5.03 13.50 7.55
N VAL A 178 -3.95 12.71 7.65
CA VAL A 178 -3.28 12.12 6.48
C VAL A 178 -4.26 11.25 5.69
N VAL A 179 -5.04 10.39 6.37
CA VAL A 179 -6.05 9.54 5.72
C VAL A 179 -7.21 10.36 5.18
N PHE A 180 -7.67 11.39 5.90
CA PHE A 180 -8.76 12.26 5.44
C PHE A 180 -8.42 12.96 4.12
N TYR A 181 -7.26 13.62 4.01
CA TYR A 181 -6.87 14.28 2.77
C TYR A 181 -6.61 13.30 1.62
N PHE A 182 -6.15 12.09 1.92
CA PHE A 182 -6.04 11.03 0.93
C PHE A 182 -7.42 10.58 0.43
N SER A 183 -8.39 10.43 1.32
CA SER A 183 -9.78 10.11 0.97
C SER A 183 -10.42 11.21 0.12
N VAL A 184 -10.23 12.49 0.47
CA VAL A 184 -10.69 13.63 -0.34
C VAL A 184 -10.04 13.63 -1.73
N GLY A 185 -8.73 13.36 -1.82
CA GLY A 185 -8.05 13.17 -3.10
C GLY A 185 -8.64 12.01 -3.90
N GLY A 186 -9.02 10.91 -3.23
CA GLY A 186 -9.69 9.77 -3.84
C GLY A 186 -11.07 10.10 -4.38
N ILE A 187 -11.86 10.91 -3.68
CA ILE A 187 -13.15 11.42 -4.18
C ILE A 187 -12.92 12.24 -5.45
N ALA A 188 -12.01 13.22 -5.42
CA ALA A 188 -11.76 14.07 -6.59
C ALA A 188 -11.21 13.26 -7.77
N GLY A 189 -10.17 12.46 -7.55
CA GLY A 189 -9.55 11.65 -8.60
C GLY A 189 -10.47 10.55 -9.13
N GLY A 190 -11.26 9.91 -8.26
CA GLY A 190 -12.24 8.89 -8.64
C GLY A 190 -13.40 9.49 -9.45
N ALA A 191 -13.93 10.65 -9.04
CA ALA A 191 -14.99 11.33 -9.79
C ALA A 191 -14.53 11.76 -11.18
N VAL A 192 -13.31 12.29 -11.28
CA VAL A 192 -12.69 12.64 -12.57
C VAL A 192 -12.49 11.38 -13.41
N GLY A 193 -11.94 10.31 -12.83
CA GLY A 193 -11.71 9.05 -13.53
C GLY A 193 -13.01 8.41 -14.06
N ALA A 194 -14.03 8.32 -13.20
CA ALA A 194 -15.33 7.80 -13.59
C ALA A 194 -15.96 8.64 -14.71
N SER A 195 -15.99 9.97 -14.54
CA SER A 195 -16.69 10.84 -15.49
C SER A 195 -15.99 10.98 -16.84
N LEU A 196 -14.66 10.84 -16.90
CA LEU A 196 -13.90 10.99 -18.14
C LEU A 196 -13.72 9.69 -18.93
N PHE A 197 -13.64 8.53 -18.25
CA PHE A 197 -13.22 7.29 -18.92
C PHE A 197 -14.30 6.21 -19.00
N SER A 198 -15.25 6.15 -18.07
CA SER A 198 -16.13 4.97 -17.92
C SER A 198 -17.61 5.27 -17.69
N GLY A 199 -17.95 6.48 -17.26
CA GLY A 199 -19.29 6.81 -16.79
C GLY A 199 -19.61 6.24 -15.40
N TRP A 200 -20.87 6.35 -15.02
CA TRP A 200 -21.41 5.91 -13.73
C TRP A 200 -22.43 4.79 -13.95
N HIS A 201 -22.24 3.67 -13.27
CA HIS A 201 -23.08 2.48 -13.37
C HIS A 201 -24.25 2.54 -12.36
N SER A 202 -25.34 1.85 -12.71
CA SER A 202 -26.50 1.70 -11.81
C SER A 202 -26.13 0.84 -10.61
N HIS A 203 -26.70 1.16 -9.45
CA HIS A 203 -26.36 0.47 -8.21
C HIS A 203 -27.26 -0.74 -7.96
N THR A 204 -26.64 -1.89 -7.71
CA THR A 204 -27.28 -3.06 -7.13
C THR A 204 -27.10 -3.06 -5.61
N VAL A 205 -27.94 -3.79 -4.87
CA VAL A 205 -27.80 -3.92 -3.40
C VAL A 205 -26.50 -4.64 -3.05
N SER A 206 -26.12 -5.67 -3.81
CA SER A 206 -24.85 -6.38 -3.69
C SER A 206 -23.67 -5.44 -3.94
N GLY A 207 -23.74 -4.65 -5.01
CA GLY A 207 -22.72 -3.69 -5.40
C GLY A 207 -22.47 -2.62 -4.33
N LEU A 208 -23.54 -2.04 -3.77
CA LEU A 208 -23.43 -1.10 -2.66
C LEU A 208 -22.80 -1.73 -1.42
N GLY A 209 -23.15 -2.99 -1.11
CA GLY A 209 -22.52 -3.75 -0.03
C GLY A 209 -21.02 -3.93 -0.23
N LEU A 210 -20.59 -4.26 -1.45
CA LEU A 210 -19.18 -4.38 -1.83
C LEU A 210 -18.45 -3.04 -1.74
N LEU A 211 -19.01 -1.96 -2.29
CA LEU A 211 -18.41 -0.62 -2.24
C LEU A 211 -18.25 -0.12 -0.80
N LEU A 212 -19.25 -0.38 0.06
CA LEU A 212 -19.16 -0.07 1.49
C LEU A 212 -18.06 -0.88 2.17
N ALA A 213 -18.00 -2.20 1.92
CA ALA A 213 -16.97 -3.08 2.48
C ALA A 213 -15.56 -2.62 2.03
N VAL A 214 -15.38 -2.30 0.74
CA VAL A 214 -14.14 -1.75 0.18
C VAL A 214 -13.76 -0.47 0.93
N GLY A 215 -14.69 0.46 1.11
CA GLY A 215 -14.45 1.71 1.81
C GLY A 215 -14.06 1.53 3.28
N LEU A 216 -14.79 0.70 4.03
CA LEU A 216 -14.55 0.44 5.44
C LEU A 216 -13.20 -0.26 5.67
N LEU A 217 -12.97 -1.36 4.95
CA LEU A 217 -11.74 -2.15 5.06
C LEU A 217 -10.53 -1.33 4.62
N ALA A 218 -10.62 -0.61 3.49
CA ALA A 218 -9.52 0.22 3.01
C ALA A 218 -9.17 1.33 3.99
N THR A 219 -10.16 1.97 4.61
CA THR A 219 -9.93 3.09 5.52
C THR A 219 -9.29 2.62 6.81
N LEU A 220 -9.77 1.50 7.37
CA LEU A 220 -9.17 0.90 8.55
C LEU A 220 -7.74 0.43 8.25
N ALA A 221 -7.53 -0.27 7.13
CA ALA A 221 -6.21 -0.72 6.68
C ALA A 221 -5.25 0.46 6.51
N GLN A 222 -5.70 1.52 5.84
CA GLN A 222 -4.93 2.73 5.58
C GLN A 222 -4.57 3.47 6.87
N LEU A 223 -5.46 3.55 7.85
CA LEU A 223 -5.19 4.17 9.15
C LEU A 223 -4.11 3.39 9.92
N LEU A 224 -4.24 2.06 9.98
CA LEU A 224 -3.25 1.19 10.64
C LEU A 224 -1.88 1.28 9.95
N MET A 225 -1.85 1.27 8.61
CA MET A 225 -0.63 1.42 7.81
C MET A 225 0.03 2.78 8.05
N THR A 226 -0.76 3.85 8.04
CA THR A 226 -0.28 5.23 8.26
C THR A 226 0.36 5.35 9.65
N ARG A 227 -0.30 4.83 10.69
CA ARG A 227 0.26 4.75 12.04
C ARG A 227 1.54 3.91 12.10
N ALA A 228 1.56 2.77 11.42
CA ALA A 228 2.74 1.90 11.39
C ALA A 228 3.93 2.63 10.77
N TYR A 229 3.76 3.35 9.64
CA TYR A 229 4.83 4.13 9.00
C TYR A 229 5.24 5.39 9.78
N ALA A 230 4.34 5.99 10.56
CA ALA A 230 4.66 7.12 11.42
C ALA A 230 5.51 6.71 12.63
N THR A 231 5.24 5.54 13.21
CA THR A 231 5.87 5.09 14.48
C THR A 231 6.96 4.03 14.30
N GLY A 232 6.99 3.32 13.17
CA GLY A 232 7.87 2.19 12.90
C GLY A 232 8.98 2.48 11.90
N ARG A 233 9.88 1.51 11.74
CA ARG A 233 10.97 1.59 10.75
C ARG A 233 10.41 1.31 9.36
N MET A 234 10.56 2.27 8.46
CA MET A 234 10.06 2.24 7.09
C MET A 234 10.35 0.90 6.36
N LEU A 235 11.59 0.41 6.41
CA LEU A 235 11.98 -0.82 5.70
C LEU A 235 11.39 -2.10 6.34
N VAL A 236 11.25 -2.14 7.67
CA VAL A 236 10.64 -3.28 8.37
C VAL A 236 9.15 -3.36 8.03
N ASN A 237 8.47 -2.22 8.08
CA ASN A 237 7.07 -2.12 7.66
C ASN A 237 6.90 -2.50 6.18
N GLY A 238 7.84 -2.06 5.32
CA GLY A 238 7.90 -2.47 3.92
C GLY A 238 8.06 -3.98 3.72
N SER A 239 8.83 -4.67 4.56
CA SER A 239 8.93 -6.14 4.48
C SER A 239 7.68 -6.87 4.97
N LEU A 240 7.01 -6.35 6.00
CA LEU A 240 5.78 -6.97 6.52
C LEU A 240 4.62 -6.88 5.53
N GLN A 241 4.69 -5.91 4.62
CA GLN A 241 3.74 -5.75 3.55
C GLN A 241 3.64 -6.97 2.63
N TYR A 242 4.73 -7.73 2.45
CA TYR A 242 4.69 -8.96 1.65
C TYR A 242 3.70 -10.01 2.16
N LEU A 243 3.30 -9.97 3.44
CA LEU A 243 2.24 -10.83 3.97
C LEU A 243 0.91 -10.62 3.23
N GLY A 244 0.66 -9.43 2.68
CA GLY A 244 -0.50 -9.15 1.83
C GLY A 244 -0.56 -10.04 0.59
N ILE A 245 0.59 -10.42 0.02
CA ILE A 245 0.67 -11.35 -1.12
C ILE A 245 0.22 -12.75 -0.70
N ALA A 246 0.62 -13.21 0.49
CA ALA A 246 0.21 -14.52 0.98
C ALA A 246 -1.31 -14.57 1.22
N TRP A 247 -1.89 -13.52 1.80
CA TRP A 247 -3.33 -13.41 1.98
C TRP A 247 -4.09 -13.32 0.64
N SER A 248 -3.60 -12.54 -0.32
CA SER A 248 -4.23 -12.42 -1.63
C SER A 248 -4.16 -13.71 -2.44
N TYR A 249 -3.06 -14.45 -2.33
CA TYR A 249 -2.94 -15.79 -2.91
C TYR A 249 -3.92 -16.78 -2.29
N LEU A 250 -4.07 -16.76 -0.96
CA LEU A 250 -5.06 -17.59 -0.28
C LEU A 250 -6.48 -17.30 -0.79
N TYR A 251 -6.84 -16.03 -0.98
CA TYR A 251 -8.13 -15.67 -1.58
C TYR A 251 -8.23 -16.08 -3.05
N GLY A 252 -7.15 -15.96 -3.84
CA GLY A 252 -7.07 -16.45 -5.21
C GLY A 252 -7.44 -17.93 -5.32
N VAL A 253 -6.79 -18.76 -4.50
CA VAL A 253 -7.03 -20.22 -4.49
C VAL A 253 -8.43 -20.56 -3.97
N LEU A 254 -8.90 -19.91 -2.91
CA LEU A 254 -10.17 -20.27 -2.26
C LEU A 254 -11.42 -19.78 -3.01
N LEU A 255 -11.32 -18.67 -3.75
CA LEU A 255 -12.48 -17.98 -4.34
C LEU A 255 -12.45 -17.88 -5.86
N PHE A 256 -11.27 -17.98 -6.47
CA PHE A 256 -11.09 -17.77 -7.92
C PHE A 256 -10.54 -19.01 -8.64
N ASP A 257 -10.44 -20.16 -7.94
CA ASP A 257 -9.91 -21.42 -8.46
C ASP A 257 -8.50 -21.26 -9.09
N ASP A 258 -7.70 -20.32 -8.57
CA ASP A 258 -6.32 -20.13 -9.03
C ASP A 258 -5.47 -21.40 -8.77
N PRO A 259 -4.63 -21.84 -9.73
CA PRO A 259 -3.86 -23.06 -9.57
C PRO A 259 -2.84 -22.96 -8.43
N VAL A 260 -2.79 -24.01 -7.60
CA VAL A 260 -1.80 -24.11 -6.54
C VAL A 260 -0.45 -24.56 -7.11
N THR A 261 0.54 -23.66 -7.12
CA THR A 261 1.89 -23.99 -7.59
C THR A 261 2.84 -24.15 -6.40
N VAL A 262 3.75 -25.13 -6.50
CA VAL A 262 4.76 -25.38 -5.46
C VAL A 262 5.63 -24.14 -5.23
N VAL A 263 5.92 -23.37 -6.28
CA VAL A 263 6.69 -22.12 -6.21
C VAL A 263 5.95 -21.06 -5.38
N ALA A 264 4.64 -20.90 -5.57
CA ALA A 264 3.84 -19.96 -4.77
C ALA A 264 3.79 -20.37 -3.29
N LEU A 265 3.64 -21.66 -2.99
CA LEU A 265 3.67 -22.20 -1.63
C LEU A 265 5.02 -21.93 -0.93
N LEU A 266 6.14 -22.15 -1.63
CA LEU A 266 7.48 -21.85 -1.12
C LEU A 266 7.68 -20.35 -0.88
N GLY A 267 7.20 -19.50 -1.80
CA GLY A 267 7.22 -18.05 -1.65
C GLY A 267 6.43 -17.57 -0.41
N MET A 268 5.23 -18.10 -0.20
CA MET A 268 4.42 -17.80 0.99
C MET A 268 5.11 -18.24 2.29
N GLY A 269 5.71 -19.43 2.29
CA GLY A 269 6.49 -19.92 3.43
C GLY A 269 7.65 -19.00 3.79
N LEU A 270 8.39 -18.53 2.77
CA LEU A 270 9.49 -17.59 2.97
C LEU A 270 9.01 -16.24 3.52
N ILE A 271 7.91 -15.70 2.98
CA ILE A 271 7.30 -14.45 3.45
C ILE A 271 6.84 -14.59 4.92
N ALA A 272 6.22 -15.71 5.29
CA ALA A 272 5.78 -15.97 6.66
C ALA A 272 6.98 -16.04 7.63
N VAL A 273 8.05 -16.75 7.26
CA VAL A 273 9.28 -16.85 8.05
C VAL A 273 9.95 -15.48 8.19
N ALA A 274 10.05 -14.71 7.10
CA ALA A 274 10.61 -13.36 7.12
C ALA A 274 9.79 -12.41 8.02
N GLY A 275 8.46 -12.50 7.97
CA GLY A 275 7.58 -11.72 8.83
C GLY A 275 7.76 -12.05 10.32
N ILE A 276 7.82 -13.34 10.67
CA ILE A 276 8.09 -13.79 12.04
C ILE A 276 9.48 -13.33 12.50
N ALA A 277 10.50 -13.48 11.65
CA ALA A 277 11.86 -13.03 11.93
C ALA A 277 11.92 -11.51 12.14
N ALA A 278 11.23 -10.71 11.33
CA ALA A 278 11.17 -9.25 11.49
C ALA A 278 10.50 -8.80 12.80
N VAL A 279 9.51 -9.55 13.29
CA VAL A 279 8.88 -9.31 14.59
C VAL A 279 9.80 -9.69 15.75
N ARG A 280 10.54 -10.80 15.63
CA ARG A 280 11.44 -11.32 16.68
C ARG A 280 12.78 -10.59 16.75
N LEU A 281 13.33 -10.20 15.61
CA LEU A 281 14.57 -9.44 15.50
C LEU A 281 14.26 -7.96 15.78
N ARG A 282 14.07 -7.60 17.05
CA ARG A 282 14.35 -6.23 17.47
C ARG A 282 15.83 -5.99 17.19
N PRO A 283 16.23 -5.03 16.35
CA PRO A 283 17.61 -4.62 16.35
C PRO A 283 17.85 -4.03 17.74
N THR A 284 18.67 -4.71 18.54
CA THR A 284 19.37 -4.07 19.64
C THR A 284 20.10 -2.91 19.01
N VAL A 285 19.56 -1.70 19.16
CA VAL A 285 20.35 -0.50 18.89
C VAL A 285 21.46 -0.60 19.91
N LEU A 286 22.66 -0.96 19.46
CA LEU A 286 23.88 -0.56 20.13
C LEU A 286 23.73 0.95 20.28
N ALA A 287 23.35 1.38 21.47
CA ALA A 287 23.41 2.77 21.86
C ALA A 287 24.84 3.18 21.53
N ALA A 288 25.00 4.03 20.51
CA ALA A 288 26.26 4.73 20.31
C ALA A 288 26.57 5.37 21.66
N SER A 289 27.61 4.85 22.29
CA SER A 289 28.09 5.25 23.61
C SER A 289 28.10 6.77 23.68
N ARG A 290 27.53 7.29 24.76
CA ARG A 290 27.65 8.67 25.21
C ARG A 290 29.08 9.14 24.91
N ILE A 291 29.25 10.03 23.93
CA ILE A 291 30.42 10.90 23.93
C ILE A 291 30.17 11.81 25.13
N SER A 292 31.00 11.62 26.15
CA SER A 292 30.86 12.26 27.45
C SER A 292 30.79 13.76 27.28
N THR A 293 29.79 14.35 27.91
CA THR A 293 29.83 15.74 28.32
C THR A 293 31.02 15.97 29.24
N THR A 294 31.86 16.93 28.83
CA THR A 294 32.45 18.02 29.64
C THR A 294 33.61 17.70 30.60
N PRO A 295 34.42 18.71 30.97
CA PRO A 295 34.35 20.15 30.62
C PRO A 295 35.47 20.67 29.69
#